data_AF-A0AAU4WA86-F1
#
_entry.id   AF-A0AAU4WA86-F1
#
_cell.length_a   1.000
_cell.length_b   1.000
_cell.length_c   1.000
_cell.angle_alpha   90.00
_cell.angle_beta   90.00
_cell.angle_gamma   90.00
#
_symmetry.space_group_name_H-M   'P 1'
#
loop_
_entity.id
_entity.type
_entity.pdbx_description
1 polymer ?
#
loop_
_entity_poly.entity_id
_entity_poly.type
_entity_poly.pdbx_seq_one_letter_code
_entity_poly.pdbx_strand_id
1 'polypeptide(L)'
;MSVTITKGGKPVTGLEPYLDTYAHLTAFHEGDTAFAHLHPTTKVNGDHGGPELSFDAELPTSGNWRLFLQFQTGGTLHTAALTLNVG
;
A
#
# COMPACT_ATOMS: atom_id res chain seq x y z
N MET A 1 -5.52 2.15 7.68
CA MET A 1 -4.24 2.87 7.51
C MET A 1 -4.29 3.67 6.21
N SER A 2 -3.52 4.77 6.12
CA SER A 2 -3.37 5.54 4.87
C SER A 2 -1.91 5.55 4.42
N VAL A 3 -1.70 5.58 3.10
CA VAL A 3 -0.39 5.80 2.47
C VAL A 3 -0.49 6.91 1.45
N THR A 4 0.47 7.83 1.45
CA THR A 4 0.56 8.91 0.46
C THR A 4 1.79 8.71 -0.42
N ILE A 5 1.59 8.67 -1.73
CA ILE A 5 2.66 8.47 -2.71
C ILE A 5 3.18 9.83 -3.19
N THR A 6 4.49 10.03 -3.07
CA THR A 6 5.18 11.24 -3.54
C THR A 6 6.42 10.90 -4.36
N LYS A 7 6.80 11.81 -5.27
CA LYS A 7 8.04 11.76 -6.04
C LYS A 7 8.78 13.08 -5.85
N GLY A 8 9.94 13.05 -5.19
CA GLY A 8 10.70 14.26 -4.87
C GLY A 8 9.88 15.28 -4.06
N GLY A 9 9.05 14.80 -3.13
CA GLY A 9 8.17 15.63 -2.29
C GLY A 9 6.88 16.11 -2.98
N LYS A 10 6.70 15.85 -4.29
CA LYS A 10 5.46 16.20 -5.01
C LYS A 10 4.47 15.03 -4.97
N PRO A 11 3.18 15.24 -4.68
CA PRO A 11 2.17 14.19 -4.70
C PRO A 11 2.05 13.54 -6.09
N VAL A 12 1.91 12.21 -6.12
CA VAL A 12 1.65 11.45 -7.35
C VAL A 12 0.15 11.25 -7.50
N THR A 13 -0.48 11.96 -8.45
CA THR A 13 -1.93 11.89 -8.72
C THR A 13 -2.25 11.15 -10.03
N GLY A 14 -1.28 10.39 -10.53
CA GLY A 14 -1.38 9.62 -11.79
C GLY A 14 -1.16 8.13 -11.55
N LEU A 15 -1.78 7.60 -10.49
CA LEU A 15 -1.73 6.16 -10.20
C LEU A 15 -2.68 5.43 -11.14
N GLU A 16 -2.16 4.45 -11.87
CA GLU A 16 -2.94 3.63 -12.80
C GLU A 16 -3.53 2.43 -12.05
N PRO A 17 -4.75 1.97 -12.39
CA PRO A 17 -5.29 0.73 -11.88
C PRO A 17 -4.36 -0.45 -12.17
N TYR A 18 -4.10 -1.25 -11.14
CA TYR A 18 -3.33 -2.48 -11.20
C TYR A 18 -4.05 -3.51 -10.33
N LEU A 19 -4.40 -4.67 -10.93
CA LEU A 19 -5.15 -5.74 -10.26
C LEU A 19 -6.44 -5.23 -9.55
N ASP A 20 -7.22 -4.43 -10.28
CA ASP A 20 -8.51 -3.83 -9.85
C ASP A 20 -8.44 -2.78 -8.71
N THR A 21 -7.24 -2.30 -8.36
CA THR A 21 -7.04 -1.29 -7.32
C THR A 21 -5.98 -0.27 -7.75
N TYR A 22 -5.80 0.84 -7.03
CA TYR A 22 -4.68 1.76 -7.31
C TYR A 22 -3.35 1.33 -6.67
N ALA A 23 -3.39 0.38 -5.71
CA ALA A 23 -2.20 -0.23 -5.14
C ALA A 23 -2.54 -1.50 -4.33
N HIS A 24 -1.60 -2.44 -4.33
CA HIS A 24 -1.65 -3.67 -3.55
C HIS A 24 -0.72 -3.56 -2.35
N LEU A 25 -1.19 -3.94 -1.18
CA LEU A 25 -0.40 -3.98 0.04
C LEU A 25 -0.33 -5.41 0.54
N THR A 26 0.88 -5.86 0.87
CA THR A 26 1.13 -7.11 1.60
C THR A 26 1.94 -6.80 2.85
N ALA A 27 1.78 -7.59 3.90
CA ALA A 27 2.58 -7.43 5.11
C ALA A 27 2.89 -8.78 5.77
N PHE A 28 4.08 -8.88 6.34
CA PHE A 28 4.57 -10.05 7.06
C PHE A 28 5.09 -9.63 8.43
N HIS A 29 4.70 -10.36 9.47
CA HIS A 29 5.21 -10.13 10.81
C HIS A 29 6.62 -10.70 10.95
N GLU A 30 7.54 -9.90 11.51
CA GLU A 30 8.97 -10.25 11.59
C GLU A 30 9.23 -11.43 12.55
N GLY A 31 8.41 -11.59 13.60
CA GLY A 31 8.64 -12.60 14.64
C GLY A 31 8.19 -14.01 14.29
N ASP A 32 7.06 -14.16 13.60
CA ASP A 32 6.41 -15.45 13.34
C ASP A 32 6.04 -15.66 11.86
N THR A 33 6.42 -14.73 10.98
CA THR A 33 6.14 -14.74 9.54
C THR A 33 4.64 -14.75 9.17
N ALA A 34 3.76 -14.38 10.11
CA ALA A 34 2.33 -14.26 9.85
C ALA A 34 2.07 -13.27 8.71
N PHE A 35 1.17 -13.65 7.81
CA PHE A 35 0.69 -12.78 6.73
C PHE A 35 -0.52 -11.96 7.19
N ALA A 36 -0.54 -10.66 6.91
CA ALA A 36 -1.66 -9.80 7.26
C ALA A 36 -2.81 -9.88 6.25
N HIS A 37 -4.05 -9.88 6.75
CA HIS A 37 -5.22 -9.64 5.90
C HIS A 37 -5.34 -8.13 5.63
N LEU A 38 -5.25 -7.75 4.35
CA LEU A 38 -5.24 -6.36 3.88
C LEU A 38 -6.28 -6.17 2.78
N HIS A 39 -7.09 -5.12 2.88
CA HIS A 39 -8.07 -4.74 1.86
C HIS A 39 -7.92 -3.26 1.49
N PRO A 40 -7.70 -2.90 0.22
CA PRO A 40 -7.78 -1.52 -0.21
C PRO A 40 -9.23 -1.04 -0.10
N THR A 41 -9.42 0.15 0.46
CA THR A 41 -10.74 0.78 0.64
C THR A 41 -10.94 1.97 -0.29
N THR A 42 -9.85 2.51 -0.87
CA THR A 42 -9.94 3.49 -1.95
C THR A 42 -10.56 2.86 -3.19
N LYS A 43 -11.72 3.36 -3.62
CA LYS A 43 -12.39 2.91 -4.84
C LYS A 43 -11.65 3.37 -6.09
N VAL A 44 -11.52 2.48 -7.05
CA VAL A 44 -11.16 2.86 -8.43
C VAL A 44 -12.37 3.50 -9.09
N ASN A 45 -12.20 4.71 -9.60
CA ASN A 45 -13.26 5.54 -10.18
C ASN A 45 -12.87 6.13 -11.55
N GLY A 46 -11.74 5.69 -12.12
CA GLY A 46 -11.19 6.18 -13.37
C GLY A 46 -9.92 5.43 -13.74
N ASP A 47 -9.21 5.97 -14.73
CA ASP A 47 -7.90 5.48 -15.19
C ASP A 47 -6.73 6.05 -14.37
N HIS A 48 -6.98 7.06 -13.52
CA HIS A 48 -5.98 7.68 -12.65
C HIS A 48 -6.52 7.97 -11.24
N GLY A 49 -5.69 7.74 -10.22
CA GLY A 49 -6.00 8.01 -8.82
C GLY A 49 -4.82 8.56 -8.01
N GLY A 50 -4.92 8.47 -6.69
CA GLY A 50 -3.93 8.99 -5.74
C GLY A 50 -4.19 10.45 -5.33
N PRO A 51 -3.27 11.05 -4.55
CA PRO A 51 -2.02 10.49 -4.04
C PRO A 51 -2.18 9.65 -2.77
N GLU A 52 -3.32 9.80 -2.08
CA GLU A 52 -3.63 9.09 -0.84
C GLU A 52 -4.45 7.83 -1.12
N LEU A 53 -4.04 6.75 -0.48
CA LEU A 53 -4.66 5.43 -0.59
C LEU A 53 -4.95 4.90 0.82
N SER A 54 -6.14 4.33 1.00
CA SER A 54 -6.60 3.77 2.26
C SER A 54 -6.69 2.26 2.19
N PHE A 55 -6.31 1.61 3.29
CA PHE A 55 -6.36 0.17 3.47
C PHE A 55 -6.93 -0.18 4.84
N ASP A 56 -7.79 -1.17 4.90
CA ASP A 56 -8.08 -1.90 6.13
C ASP A 56 -7.02 -2.99 6.29
N ALA A 57 -6.47 -3.11 7.50
CA ALA A 57 -5.38 -4.00 7.82
C ALA A 57 -5.61 -4.62 9.19
N GLU A 58 -5.61 -5.95 9.26
CA GLU A 58 -5.64 -6.68 10.52
C GLU A 58 -4.22 -7.13 10.88
N LEU A 59 -3.68 -6.53 11.95
CA LEU A 59 -2.33 -6.79 12.46
C LEU A 59 -2.46 -7.24 13.93
N PRO A 60 -2.84 -8.51 14.18
CA PRO A 60 -3.28 -8.97 15.50
C PRO A 60 -2.12 -9.13 16.50
N THR A 61 -0.88 -9.21 16.00
CA THR A 61 0.32 -9.41 16.82
C THR A 61 1.11 -8.11 16.90
N SER A 62 1.49 -7.72 18.11
CA SER A 62 2.42 -6.62 18.33
C SER A 62 3.82 -6.98 17.84
N GLY A 63 4.57 -5.98 17.39
CA GLY A 63 5.88 -6.15 16.78
C GLY A 63 5.98 -5.46 15.43
N ASN A 64 7.06 -5.77 14.73
CA ASN A 64 7.33 -5.19 13.41
C ASN A 64 6.63 -5.99 12.32
N TRP A 65 5.97 -5.26 11.43
CA TRP A 65 5.42 -5.78 10.20
C TRP A 65 6.17 -5.19 9.02
N ARG A 66 6.72 -6.05 8.16
CA ARG A 66 7.34 -5.65 6.90
C ARG A 66 6.27 -5.56 5.82
N LEU A 67 6.02 -4.34 5.33
CA LEU A 67 5.02 -4.03 4.34
C LEU A 67 5.65 -3.91 2.95
N PHE A 68 4.96 -4.38 1.92
CA PHE A 68 5.31 -4.16 0.51
C PHE A 68 4.09 -3.58 -0.22
N LEU A 69 4.21 -2.32 -0.63
CA LEU A 69 3.21 -1.61 -1.41
C LEU A 69 3.59 -1.64 -2.89
N GLN A 70 2.74 -2.21 -3.72
CA GLN A 70 2.87 -2.19 -5.17
C GLN A 70 1.89 -1.18 -5.77
N PHE A 71 2.35 -0.30 -6.65
CA PHE A 71 1.52 0.68 -7.34
C PHE A 71 2.07 0.96 -8.73
N GLN A 72 1.20 1.32 -9.67
CA GLN A 72 1.59 1.59 -11.06
C GLN A 72 1.45 3.08 -11.38
N THR A 73 2.43 3.66 -12.06
CA THR A 73 2.34 5.04 -12.59
C THR A 73 3.27 5.21 -13.78
N GLY A 74 2.80 5.88 -14.83
CA GLY A 74 3.57 6.06 -16.08
C GLY A 74 3.90 4.71 -16.73
N GLY A 75 2.97 3.77 -16.71
CA GLY A 75 3.14 2.41 -17.24
C GLY A 75 4.19 1.56 -16.52
N THR A 76 4.69 1.99 -15.36
CA THR A 76 5.72 1.27 -14.60
C THR A 76 5.18 0.82 -13.25
N LEU A 77 5.35 -0.46 -12.93
CA LEU A 77 5.05 -1.01 -11.61
C LEU A 77 6.21 -0.68 -10.65
N HIS A 78 5.87 -0.12 -9.50
CA HIS A 78 6.80 0.18 -8.41
C HIS A 78 6.47 -0.69 -7.20
N THR A 79 7.50 -1.03 -6.42
CA THR A 79 7.33 -1.65 -5.10
C THR A 79 8.08 -0.83 -4.06
N ALA A 80 7.35 -0.32 -3.07
CA ALA A 80 7.91 0.36 -1.91
C ALA A 80 7.80 -0.55 -0.69
N ALA A 81 8.89 -0.70 0.04
CA ALA A 81 8.93 -1.58 1.20
C ALA A 81 9.10 -0.77 2.48
N LEU A 82 8.16 -0.91 3.43
CA LEU A 82 8.10 -0.15 4.68
C LEU A 82 8.13 -1.09 5.89
N THR A 83 8.47 -0.57 7.07
CA THR A 83 8.30 -1.31 8.33
C THR A 83 7.37 -0.52 9.22
N LEU A 84 6.29 -1.18 9.67
CA LEU A 84 5.34 -0.64 10.62
C LEU A 84 5.55 -1.31 11.97
N ASN A 85 5.71 -0.52 13.03
CA ASN A 85 5.74 -1.03 14.38
C ASN A 85 4.33 -0.98 14.98
N VAL A 86 3.82 -2.12 15.44
CA VAL A 86 2.52 -2.26 16.11
C VAL A 86 2.79 -2.53 17.59
N GLY A 87 2.20 -1.71 18.47
CA GLY A 87 2.36 -1.78 19.93
C GLY A 87 1.25 -2.56 20.62
#